data_AF-A0A837NY47-F1
#
_entry.id   AF-A0A837NY47-F1
#
_cell.length_a   1.000
_cell.length_b   1.000
_cell.length_c   1.000
_cell.angle_alpha   90.00
_cell.angle_beta   90.00
_cell.angle_gamma   90.00
#
_symmetry.space_group_name_H-M   'P 1'
#
loop_
_entity.id
_entity.type
_entity.pdbx_description
1 polymer ?
#
loop_
_entity_poly.entity_id
_entity_poly.type
_entity_poly.pdbx_seq_one_letter_code
_entity_poly.pdbx_strand_id
1 'polypeptide(L)'
;MEIERRFDFYKEQYHLELERKSELTGVVQIRLVALVSAASIMLYMLKTFKFQHEYTYIPLIFMVTASLSCGMFLYIAWSLYKAYWGNSYERLPPINELESYRQALESEGILKEKPDAFEEFLIEEMSQCMANNSENNDSRYIVMNKVMKRLPWAMVSFVLSGAIYLVADLDSSSPRKPIEIQIVDLKNDR
;
A
#
# COMPACT_ATOMS: atom_id res chain seq x y z
N MET A 1 -10.81 20.88 -36.31
CA MET A 1 -11.97 20.85 -35.40
C MET A 1 -12.28 19.44 -34.89
N GLU A 2 -12.40 18.41 -35.74
CA GLU A 2 -12.60 17.02 -35.26
C GLU A 2 -11.32 16.45 -34.63
N ILE A 3 -10.16 16.66 -35.25
CA ILE A 3 -8.86 16.21 -34.73
C ILE A 3 -8.50 16.86 -33.39
N GLU A 4 -8.69 18.18 -33.27
CA GLU A 4 -8.43 18.95 -32.05
C GLU A 4 -9.29 18.46 -30.89
N ARG A 5 -10.60 18.25 -31.12
CA ARG A 5 -11.49 17.68 -30.12
C ARG A 5 -11.09 16.25 -29.73
N ARG A 6 -10.66 15.45 -30.70
CA ARG A 6 -10.15 14.09 -30.44
C ARG A 6 -8.88 14.15 -29.62
N PHE A 7 -7.94 15.02 -29.97
CA PHE A 7 -6.70 15.24 -29.24
C PHE A 7 -6.97 15.63 -27.78
N ASP A 8 -7.85 16.61 -27.55
CA ASP A 8 -8.22 17.06 -26.22
C ASP A 8 -8.84 15.93 -25.38
N PHE A 9 -9.73 15.14 -25.99
CA PHE A 9 -10.32 13.97 -25.31
C PHE A 9 -9.24 12.96 -24.88
N TYR A 10 -8.33 12.57 -25.79
CA TYR A 10 -7.26 11.62 -25.47
C TYR A 10 -6.28 12.16 -24.44
N LYS A 11 -5.96 13.45 -24.51
CA LYS A 11 -5.14 14.14 -23.53
C LYS A 11 -5.78 14.12 -22.14
N GLU A 12 -7.07 14.43 -22.05
CA GLU A 12 -7.81 14.37 -20.78
C GLU A 12 -7.83 12.95 -20.22
N GLN A 13 -8.16 11.94 -21.03
CA GLN A 13 -8.14 10.54 -20.59
C GLN A 13 -6.73 10.10 -20.14
N TYR A 14 -5.68 10.52 -20.85
CA TYR A 14 -4.30 10.21 -20.49
C TYR A 14 -3.93 10.80 -19.13
N HIS A 15 -4.31 12.05 -18.88
CA HIS A 15 -4.11 12.70 -17.59
C HIS A 15 -4.88 11.98 -16.47
N LEU A 16 -6.14 11.60 -16.72
CA LEU A 16 -6.95 10.85 -15.75
C LEU A 16 -6.31 9.50 -15.39
N GLU A 17 -5.75 8.76 -16.34
CA GLU A 17 -5.07 7.49 -16.05
C GLU A 17 -3.80 7.66 -15.20
N LEU A 18 -3.05 8.75 -15.42
CA LEU A 18 -1.91 9.10 -14.57
C LEU A 18 -2.34 9.57 -13.17
N GLU A 19 -3.46 10.28 -13.07
CA GLU A 19 -4.05 10.69 -11.79
C GLU A 19 -4.53 9.47 -10.99
N ARG A 20 -5.27 8.55 -11.62
CA ARG A 20 -5.68 7.25 -11.04
C ARG A 20 -4.48 6.50 -10.47
N LYS A 21 -3.35 6.47 -11.20
CA LYS A 21 -2.10 5.86 -10.71
C LYS A 21 -1.66 6.51 -9.39
N SER A 22 -1.63 7.84 -9.33
CA SER A 22 -1.20 8.61 -8.16
C SER A 22 -2.13 8.36 -6.97
N GLU A 23 -3.45 8.44 -7.19
CA GLU A 23 -4.47 8.17 -6.17
C GLU A 23 -4.34 6.75 -5.59
N LEU A 24 -4.25 5.73 -6.44
CA LEU A 24 -4.07 4.34 -6.01
C LEU A 24 -2.79 4.18 -5.19
N THR A 25 -1.71 4.89 -5.56
CA THR A 25 -0.44 4.88 -4.83
C THR A 25 -0.59 5.51 -3.45
N GLY A 26 -1.22 6.68 -3.36
CA GLY A 26 -1.50 7.35 -2.09
C GLY A 26 -2.36 6.50 -1.16
N VAL A 27 -3.41 5.87 -1.71
CA VAL A 27 -4.28 4.98 -0.93
C VAL A 27 -3.53 3.75 -0.41
N VAL A 28 -2.63 3.15 -1.18
CA VAL A 28 -1.78 2.04 -0.70
C VAL A 28 -0.85 2.50 0.42
N GLN A 29 -0.21 3.67 0.29
CA GLN A 29 0.67 4.22 1.33
C GLN A 29 -0.05 4.46 2.65
N ILE A 30 -1.22 5.11 2.62
CA ILE A 30 -2.04 5.35 3.82
C ILE A 30 -2.38 4.03 4.53
N ARG A 31 -2.74 3.00 3.77
CA ARG A 31 -3.07 1.67 4.32
C ARG A 31 -1.84 0.96 4.90
N LEU A 32 -0.68 1.09 4.27
CA LEU A 32 0.57 0.54 4.80
C LEU A 32 0.96 1.22 6.12
N VAL A 33 0.84 2.55 6.21
CA VAL A 33 1.10 3.29 7.45
C VAL A 33 0.19 2.80 8.57
N ALA A 34 -1.12 2.70 8.33
CA ALA A 34 -2.07 2.19 9.32
C ALA A 34 -1.73 0.76 9.78
N LEU A 35 -1.32 -0.11 8.84
CA LEU A 35 -0.92 -1.48 9.14
C LEU A 35 0.35 -1.53 9.99
N VAL A 36 1.36 -0.71 9.66
CA VAL A 36 2.60 -0.61 10.44
C VAL A 36 2.32 -0.14 11.86
N SER A 37 1.45 0.87 12.04
CA SER A 37 1.05 1.35 13.37
C SER A 37 0.38 0.24 14.19
N ALA A 38 -0.57 -0.50 13.61
CA ALA A 38 -1.22 -1.63 14.28
C ALA A 38 -0.24 -2.76 14.60
N ALA A 39 0.70 -3.05 13.68
CA ALA A 39 1.75 -4.04 13.90
C ALA A 39 2.70 -3.63 15.03
N SER A 40 3.05 -2.34 15.17
CA SER A 40 3.86 -1.85 16.29
C SER A 40 3.18 -2.07 17.64
N ILE A 41 1.87 -1.83 17.72
CA ILE A 41 1.08 -2.09 18.94
C ILE A 41 1.07 -3.60 19.25
N MET A 42 0.84 -4.44 18.24
CA MET A 42 0.87 -5.90 18.40
C MET A 42 2.25 -6.39 18.87
N LEU A 43 3.35 -5.88 18.28
CA LEU A 43 4.71 -6.20 18.71
C LEU A 43 4.97 -5.79 20.15
N TYR A 44 4.46 -4.63 20.58
CA TYR A 44 4.53 -4.21 21.97
C TYR A 44 3.81 -5.19 22.90
N MET A 45 2.57 -5.57 22.59
CA MET A 45 1.79 -6.55 23.37
C MET A 45 2.53 -7.88 23.48
N LEU A 46 3.07 -8.40 22.36
CA LEU A 46 3.84 -9.64 22.34
C LEU A 46 5.14 -9.55 23.16
N LYS A 47 5.84 -8.41 23.09
CA LYS A 47 7.09 -8.18 23.84
C LYS A 47 6.87 -8.14 25.35
N THR A 48 5.77 -7.55 25.78
CA THR A 48 5.46 -7.29 27.20
C THR A 48 4.55 -8.34 27.82
N PHE A 49 4.04 -9.27 27.01
CA PHE A 49 3.24 -10.40 27.46
C PHE A 49 4.00 -11.26 28.48
N LYS A 50 3.38 -11.49 29.64
CA LYS A 50 3.82 -12.51 30.60
C LYS A 50 2.74 -13.55 30.81
N PHE A 51 3.18 -14.81 30.88
CA PHE A 51 2.29 -15.91 31.20
C PHE A 51 1.95 -15.86 32.71
N GLN A 52 0.71 -15.48 33.04
CA GLN A 52 0.23 -15.53 34.42
C GLN A 52 -0.45 -16.88 34.66
N HIS A 53 0.01 -17.60 35.69
CA HIS A 53 -0.48 -18.94 36.01
C HIS A 53 -1.91 -18.95 36.58
N GLU A 54 -2.43 -17.81 37.04
CA GLU A 54 -3.75 -17.72 37.69
C GLU A 54 -4.94 -17.93 36.72
N TYR A 55 -4.73 -17.71 35.41
CA TYR A 55 -5.75 -17.92 34.38
C TYR A 55 -5.25 -18.89 33.32
N THR A 56 -5.55 -20.18 33.46
CA THR A 56 -4.98 -21.22 32.58
C THR A 56 -5.32 -21.04 31.09
N TYR A 57 -6.51 -20.52 30.76
CA TYR A 57 -7.00 -20.45 29.37
C TYR A 57 -6.89 -19.07 28.71
N ILE A 58 -6.84 -17.98 29.48
CA ILE A 58 -6.87 -16.61 28.92
C ILE A 58 -5.61 -16.28 28.09
N PRO A 59 -4.38 -16.58 28.56
CA PRO A 59 -3.17 -16.39 27.77
C PRO A 59 -3.19 -17.20 26.46
N LEU A 60 -3.80 -18.39 26.46
CA LEU A 60 -3.96 -19.20 25.25
C LEU A 60 -4.90 -18.52 24.24
N ILE A 61 -6.04 -18.00 24.69
CA ILE A 61 -6.98 -17.27 23.82
C ILE A 61 -6.32 -16.01 23.25
N PHE A 62 -5.56 -15.28 24.08
CA PHE A 62 -4.74 -14.15 23.63
C PHE A 62 -3.77 -14.58 22.52
N MET A 63 -2.99 -15.64 22.73
CA MET A 63 -2.02 -16.13 21.74
C MET A 63 -2.68 -16.54 20.42
N VAL A 64 -3.84 -17.20 20.46
CA VAL A 64 -4.59 -17.58 19.26
C VAL A 64 -5.08 -16.36 18.49
N THR A 65 -5.70 -15.40 19.19
CA THR A 65 -6.22 -14.16 18.56
C THR A 65 -5.11 -13.25 18.05
N ALA A 66 -3.98 -13.14 18.78
CA ALA A 66 -2.79 -12.41 18.35
C ALA A 66 -2.18 -13.05 17.10
N SER A 67 -2.04 -14.38 17.07
CA SER A 67 -1.51 -15.12 15.92
C SER A 67 -2.38 -14.96 14.68
N LEU A 68 -3.71 -15.03 14.84
CA LEU A 68 -4.65 -14.77 13.74
C LEU A 68 -4.50 -13.35 13.19
N SER A 69 -4.38 -12.37 14.08
CA SER A 69 -4.17 -10.97 13.71
C SER A 69 -2.86 -10.78 12.94
N CYS A 70 -1.76 -11.35 13.42
CA CYS A 70 -0.47 -11.33 12.73
C CYS A 70 -0.54 -11.97 11.35
N GLY A 71 -1.16 -13.14 11.21
CA GLY A 71 -1.35 -13.81 9.92
C GLY A 71 -2.13 -12.95 8.93
N MET A 72 -3.22 -12.32 9.37
CA MET A 72 -4.02 -11.41 8.56
C MET A 72 -3.23 -10.16 8.16
N PHE A 73 -2.46 -9.57 9.08
CA PHE A 73 -1.61 -8.41 8.79
C PHE A 73 -0.53 -8.73 7.76
N LEU A 74 0.14 -9.87 7.87
CA LEU A 74 1.13 -10.31 6.89
C LEU A 74 0.51 -10.51 5.51
N TYR A 75 -0.68 -11.13 5.45
CA TYR A 75 -1.42 -11.28 4.20
C TYR A 75 -1.76 -9.94 3.55
N ILE A 76 -2.25 -8.98 4.36
CA ILE A 76 -2.60 -7.64 3.89
C ILE A 76 -1.36 -6.89 3.43
N ALA A 77 -0.26 -6.94 4.19
CA ALA A 77 1.03 -6.34 3.84
C ALA A 77 1.52 -6.86 2.48
N TRP A 78 1.52 -8.18 2.30
CA TRP A 78 1.92 -8.81 1.05
C TRP A 78 1.04 -8.37 -0.14
N SER A 79 -0.27 -8.31 0.07
CA SER A 79 -1.23 -7.87 -0.95
C SER A 79 -1.00 -6.41 -1.35
N LEU A 80 -0.77 -5.53 -0.37
CA LEU A 80 -0.47 -4.12 -0.62
C LEU A 80 0.89 -3.94 -1.30
N TYR A 81 1.91 -4.70 -0.91
CA TYR A 81 3.22 -4.72 -1.56
C TYR A 81 3.09 -5.06 -3.05
N LYS A 82 2.34 -6.13 -3.38
CA LYS A 82 2.08 -6.53 -4.77
C LYS A 82 1.35 -5.42 -5.55
N ALA A 83 0.38 -4.76 -4.94
CA ALA A 83 -0.34 -3.64 -5.57
C ALA A 83 0.55 -2.40 -5.78
N TYR A 84 1.65 -2.27 -5.04
CA TYR A 84 2.57 -1.15 -5.14
C TYR A 84 3.70 -1.38 -6.16
N TRP A 85 4.42 -2.50 -6.04
CA TRP A 85 5.71 -2.69 -6.73
C TRP A 85 5.63 -3.46 -8.06
N GLY A 86 4.48 -4.06 -8.40
CA GLY A 86 4.36 -4.99 -9.51
C GLY A 86 3.94 -4.42 -10.88
N ASN A 87 3.93 -3.09 -11.08
CA ASN A 87 3.29 -2.49 -12.26
C ASN A 87 4.25 -1.55 -13.01
N SER A 88 4.44 -1.79 -14.31
CA SER A 88 5.17 -0.92 -15.23
C SER A 88 4.21 0.08 -15.87
N TYR A 89 4.47 1.37 -15.70
CA TYR A 89 3.64 2.41 -16.33
C TYR A 89 4.35 2.98 -17.53
N GLU A 90 3.61 3.05 -18.63
CA GLU A 90 4.08 3.68 -19.85
C GLU A 90 3.75 5.17 -19.83
N ARG A 91 4.62 5.93 -20.50
CA ARG A 91 4.52 7.37 -20.61
C ARG A 91 4.81 7.75 -22.04
N LEU A 92 4.29 8.91 -22.44
CA LEU A 92 4.67 9.51 -23.69
C LEU A 92 6.20 9.67 -23.77
N PRO A 93 6.75 9.61 -24.99
CA PRO A 93 8.15 9.91 -25.21
C PRO A 93 8.55 11.26 -24.60
N PRO A 94 9.81 11.42 -24.18
CA PRO A 94 10.35 12.69 -23.72
C PRO A 94 10.08 13.84 -24.70
N ILE A 95 9.87 15.05 -24.17
CA ILE A 95 9.47 16.22 -24.99
C ILE A 95 10.48 16.54 -26.09
N ASN A 96 11.77 16.28 -25.86
CA ASN A 96 12.83 16.47 -26.85
C ASN A 96 12.71 15.48 -28.02
N GLU A 97 12.26 14.25 -27.78
CA GLU A 97 12.03 13.26 -28.84
C GLU A 97 10.78 13.62 -29.64
N LEU A 98 9.71 14.03 -28.96
CA LEU A 98 8.48 14.51 -29.60
C LEU A 98 8.75 15.73 -30.49
N GLU A 99 9.51 16.70 -30.01
CA GLU A 99 9.86 17.89 -30.79
C GLU A 99 10.81 17.57 -31.95
N SER A 100 11.75 16.64 -31.76
CA SER A 100 12.62 16.15 -32.84
C SER A 100 11.80 15.48 -33.94
N TYR A 101 10.80 14.68 -33.57
CA TYR A 101 9.87 14.05 -34.51
C TYR A 101 9.01 15.09 -35.26
N ARG A 102 8.46 16.08 -34.55
CA ARG A 102 7.71 17.19 -35.17
C ARG A 102 8.55 17.94 -36.21
N GLN A 103 9.81 18.25 -35.88
CA GLN A 103 10.74 18.93 -36.78
C GLN A 103 11.11 18.06 -37.99
N ALA A 104 11.26 16.74 -37.81
CA ALA A 104 11.49 15.81 -38.91
C ALA A 104 10.31 15.83 -39.91
N LEU A 105 9.08 15.71 -39.41
CA LEU A 105 7.85 15.80 -40.23
C LEU A 105 7.75 17.13 -40.98
N GLU A 106 8.16 18.23 -40.36
CA GLU A 106 8.20 19.56 -40.98
C GLU A 106 9.24 19.63 -42.10
N SER A 107 10.45 19.14 -41.84
CA SER A 107 11.59 19.17 -42.78
C SER A 107 11.37 18.30 -44.02
N GLU A 108 10.65 17.17 -43.86
CA GLU A 108 10.28 16.27 -44.94
C GLU A 108 9.06 16.79 -45.73
N GLY A 109 8.48 17.92 -45.32
CA GLY A 109 7.30 18.50 -45.96
C GLY A 109 5.98 17.79 -45.65
N ILE A 110 5.99 16.76 -44.80
CA ILE A 110 4.81 15.97 -44.45
C ILE A 110 3.75 16.85 -43.81
N LEU A 111 4.11 17.80 -42.94
CA LEU A 111 3.15 18.72 -42.33
C LEU A 111 2.48 19.67 -43.34
N LYS A 112 3.05 19.86 -44.54
CA LYS A 112 2.39 20.64 -45.61
C LYS A 112 1.30 19.82 -46.29
N GLU A 113 1.53 18.52 -46.46
CA GLU A 113 0.58 17.59 -47.11
C GLU A 113 -0.48 17.09 -46.12
N LYS A 114 -0.08 16.89 -44.87
CA LYS A 114 -0.90 16.40 -43.75
C LYS A 114 -0.60 17.21 -42.48
N PRO A 115 -1.25 18.36 -42.32
CA PRO A 115 -1.02 19.27 -41.19
C PRO A 115 -1.19 18.62 -39.81
N ASP A 116 -2.11 17.65 -39.71
CA ASP A 116 -2.49 16.99 -38.46
C ASP A 116 -1.65 15.73 -38.14
N ALA A 117 -0.60 15.43 -38.91
CA ALA A 117 0.16 14.19 -38.78
C ALA A 117 0.81 14.01 -37.40
N PHE A 118 1.24 15.12 -36.78
CA PHE A 118 1.84 15.09 -35.46
C PHE A 118 0.80 14.85 -34.36
N GLU A 119 -0.36 15.50 -34.45
CA GLU A 119 -1.49 15.31 -33.55
C GLU A 119 -2.02 13.87 -33.61
N GLU A 120 -2.11 13.29 -34.81
CA GLU A 120 -2.48 11.88 -34.97
C GLU A 120 -1.48 10.93 -34.32
N PHE A 121 -0.18 11.19 -34.48
CA PHE A 121 0.86 10.44 -33.79
C PHE A 121 0.73 10.54 -32.27
N LEU A 122 0.50 11.73 -31.72
CA LEU A 122 0.32 11.91 -30.28
C LEU A 122 -0.93 11.19 -29.75
N ILE A 123 -2.03 11.19 -30.51
CA ILE A 123 -3.24 10.44 -30.16
C ILE A 123 -2.95 8.94 -30.07
N GLU A 124 -2.20 8.41 -31.03
CA GLU A 124 -1.81 6.99 -31.05
C GLU A 124 -0.92 6.64 -29.85
N GLU A 125 0.12 7.43 -29.58
CA GLU A 125 1.02 7.23 -28.43
C GLU A 125 0.28 7.31 -27.09
N MET A 126 -0.62 8.28 -26.93
CA MET A 126 -1.47 8.39 -25.74
C MET A 126 -2.38 7.17 -25.59
N SER A 127 -3.00 6.72 -26.68
CA SER A 127 -3.88 5.55 -26.71
C SER A 127 -3.16 4.29 -26.22
N GLN A 128 -1.95 4.04 -26.74
CA GLN A 128 -1.14 2.88 -26.35
C GLN A 128 -0.72 2.94 -24.89
N CYS A 129 -0.22 4.10 -24.44
CA CYS A 129 0.12 4.31 -23.03
C CYS A 129 -1.08 4.07 -22.11
N MET A 130 -2.26 4.55 -22.48
CA MET A 130 -3.48 4.40 -21.68
C MET A 130 -3.94 2.95 -21.61
N ALA A 131 -3.88 2.18 -22.70
CA ALA A 131 -4.27 0.78 -22.68
C ALA A 131 -3.48 0.00 -21.61
N ASN A 132 -2.15 0.08 -21.64
CA ASN A 132 -1.30 -0.60 -20.66
C ASN A 132 -1.47 -0.03 -19.24
N ASN A 133 -1.64 1.28 -19.10
CA ASN A 133 -1.82 1.91 -17.79
C ASN A 133 -3.17 1.56 -17.15
N SER A 134 -4.24 1.46 -17.95
CA SER A 134 -5.59 1.11 -17.47
C SER A 134 -5.64 -0.32 -16.93
N GLU A 135 -5.02 -1.28 -17.63
CA GLU A 135 -4.94 -2.68 -17.19
C GLU A 135 -4.20 -2.80 -15.83
N ASN A 136 -3.11 -2.06 -15.70
CA ASN A 136 -2.36 -1.97 -14.45
C ASN A 136 -3.19 -1.33 -13.33
N ASN A 137 -3.86 -0.20 -13.60
CA ASN A 137 -4.72 0.48 -12.64
C ASN A 137 -5.86 -0.43 -12.16
N ASP A 138 -6.50 -1.17 -13.06
CA ASP A 138 -7.61 -2.07 -12.75
C ASP A 138 -7.14 -3.28 -11.93
N SER A 139 -5.99 -3.87 -12.27
CA SER A 139 -5.37 -4.95 -11.49
C SER A 139 -5.08 -4.51 -10.05
N ARG A 140 -4.48 -3.33 -9.88
CA ARG A 140 -4.23 -2.72 -8.55
C ARG A 140 -5.53 -2.49 -7.79
N TYR A 141 -6.55 -1.98 -8.46
CA TYR A 141 -7.86 -1.73 -7.87
C TYR A 141 -8.53 -3.02 -7.36
N ILE A 142 -8.45 -4.12 -8.12
CA ILE A 142 -8.96 -5.43 -7.69
C ILE A 142 -8.27 -5.91 -6.41
N VAL A 143 -6.94 -5.79 -6.33
CA VAL A 143 -6.19 -6.16 -5.12
C VAL A 143 -6.60 -5.27 -3.94
N MET A 144 -6.72 -3.97 -4.17
CA MET A 144 -7.14 -3.00 -3.16
C MET A 144 -8.55 -3.25 -2.62
N ASN A 145 -9.48 -3.68 -3.48
CA ASN A 145 -10.82 -4.06 -3.06
C ASN A 145 -10.83 -5.35 -2.23
N LYS A 146 -10.00 -6.33 -2.58
CA LYS A 146 -9.82 -7.54 -1.76
C LYS A 146 -9.26 -7.22 -0.38
N VAL A 147 -8.30 -6.30 -0.30
CA VAL A 147 -7.76 -5.81 0.99
C VAL A 147 -8.86 -5.12 1.79
N MET A 148 -9.64 -4.22 1.18
CA MET A 148 -10.72 -3.51 1.88
C MET A 148 -11.80 -4.45 2.45
N LYS A 149 -12.10 -5.55 1.77
CA LYS A 149 -13.06 -6.55 2.29
C LYS A 149 -12.50 -7.35 3.48
N ARG A 150 -11.17 -7.51 3.58
CA ARG A 150 -10.51 -8.33 4.61
C ARG A 150 -10.05 -7.53 5.82
N LEU A 151 -9.72 -6.26 5.62
CA LEU A 151 -9.19 -5.39 6.66
C LEU A 151 -10.12 -5.30 7.90
N PRO A 152 -11.45 -5.17 7.77
CA PRO A 152 -12.34 -5.15 8.94
C PRO A 152 -12.23 -6.41 9.80
N TRP A 153 -12.12 -7.58 9.19
CA TRP A 153 -11.96 -8.85 9.91
C TRP A 153 -10.62 -8.94 10.64
N ALA A 154 -9.55 -8.44 10.03
CA ALA A 154 -8.25 -8.31 10.69
C ALA A 154 -8.34 -7.37 11.90
N MET A 155 -9.05 -6.26 11.77
CA MET A 155 -9.26 -5.30 12.87
C MET A 155 -10.08 -5.88 14.02
N VAL A 156 -11.12 -6.68 13.74
CA VAL A 156 -11.90 -7.36 14.79
C VAL A 156 -11.00 -8.28 15.61
N SER A 157 -10.19 -9.12 14.95
CA SER A 157 -9.24 -10.01 15.63
C SER A 157 -8.21 -9.22 16.45
N PHE A 158 -7.70 -8.12 15.90
CA PHE A 158 -6.73 -7.26 16.57
C PHE A 158 -7.30 -6.59 17.82
N VAL A 159 -8.50 -6.01 17.72
CA VAL A 159 -9.19 -5.36 18.85
C VAL A 159 -9.53 -6.38 19.93
N LEU A 160 -9.98 -7.59 19.55
CA LEU A 160 -10.25 -8.65 20.51
C LEU A 160 -8.98 -9.06 21.27
N SER A 161 -7.86 -9.22 20.56
CA SER A 161 -6.56 -9.51 21.17
C SER A 161 -6.12 -8.42 22.14
N GLY A 162 -6.26 -7.15 21.75
CA GLY A 162 -5.96 -6.00 22.63
C GLY A 162 -6.87 -5.93 23.86
N ALA A 163 -8.17 -6.18 23.70
CA ALA A 163 -9.12 -6.19 24.80
C ALA A 163 -8.79 -7.28 25.83
N ILE A 164 -8.50 -8.50 25.37
CA ILE A 164 -8.07 -9.61 26.24
C ILE A 164 -6.78 -9.25 26.98
N TYR A 165 -5.80 -8.71 26.25
CA TYR A 165 -4.52 -8.30 26.81
C TYR A 165 -4.65 -7.28 27.95
N LEU A 166 -5.53 -6.28 27.78
CA LEU A 166 -5.75 -5.24 28.78
C LEU A 166 -6.62 -5.73 29.96
N VAL A 167 -7.73 -6.41 29.69
CA VAL A 167 -8.69 -6.84 30.74
C VAL A 167 -8.09 -7.89 31.64
N ALA A 168 -7.29 -8.80 31.09
CA ALA A 168 -6.63 -9.84 31.86
C ALA A 168 -5.26 -9.41 32.44
N ASP A 169 -4.94 -8.10 32.37
CA ASP A 169 -3.69 -7.52 32.88
C ASP A 169 -2.44 -8.32 32.45
N LEU A 170 -2.37 -8.70 31.17
CA LEU A 170 -1.27 -9.51 30.63
C LEU A 170 0.02 -8.69 30.42
N ASP A 171 -0.04 -7.37 30.59
CA ASP A 171 1.09 -6.47 30.50
C ASP A 171 2.01 -6.62 31.72
N SER A 172 3.23 -7.09 31.48
CA SER A 172 4.24 -7.20 32.52
C SER A 172 4.94 -5.90 32.90
N SER A 173 4.81 -4.89 32.06
CA SER A 173 5.37 -3.55 32.26
C SER A 173 4.39 -2.61 32.95
N SER A 174 3.19 -3.10 33.28
CA SER A 174 2.16 -2.33 33.98
C SER A 174 2.68 -1.90 35.36
N PRO A 175 2.69 -0.58 35.68
CA PRO A 175 3.14 -0.07 36.98
C PRO A 175 2.23 -0.48 38.14
N ARG A 176 1.11 -1.16 37.85
CA ARG A 176 0.21 -1.75 38.84
C ARG A 176 0.77 -3.02 39.46
N LYS A 177 1.76 -3.66 38.82
CA LYS A 177 2.35 -4.91 39.31
C LYS A 177 3.46 -4.62 40.33
N PRO A 178 3.56 -5.41 41.42
CA PRO A 178 4.61 -5.23 42.41
C PRO A 178 5.99 -5.42 41.78
N ILE A 179 6.93 -4.55 42.16
CA ILE A 179 8.32 -4.62 41.68
C ILE A 179 9.00 -5.79 42.38
N GLU A 180 9.38 -6.83 41.62
CA GLU A 180 10.24 -7.90 42.13
C GLU A 180 11.67 -7.39 42.29
N ILE A 181 12.13 -7.24 43.53
CA ILE A 181 13.50 -6.86 43.85
C ILE A 181 14.30 -8.14 44.07
N GLN A 182 15.23 -8.46 43.16
CA GLN A 182 16.18 -9.54 43.35
C GLN A 182 17.39 -9.02 44.13
N ILE A 183 17.52 -9.40 45.39
CA ILE A 183 18.69 -9.05 46.21
C ILE A 183 19.84 -9.94 45.75
N VAL A 184 20.81 -9.35 45.04
CA VAL A 184 22.06 -10.03 44.69
C VAL A 184 22.99 -9.91 45.89
N ASP A 185 23.18 -11.01 46.62
CA ASP A 185 24.20 -11.07 47.67
C ASP A 185 25.58 -11.01 47.01
N LEU A 186 26.25 -9.86 47.14
CA LEU A 186 27.65 -9.71 46.74
C LEU A 186 28.48 -10.55 47.72
N LYS A 187 28.82 -11.78 47.32
CA LYS A 187 29.84 -12.58 48.01
C LYS A 187 31.12 -11.75 48.08
N ASN A 188 31.47 -11.35 49.29
CA ASN A 188 32.69 -10.62 49.59
C ASN A 188 33.84 -11.64 49.50
N ASP A 189 34.48 -11.75 48.34
CA ASP A 189 35.70 -12.55 48.17
C ASP A 189 36.81 -11.88 49.01
N ARG A 190 37.02 -12.42 50.21
CA ARG A 190 38.19 -12.17 51.05
C ARG A 190 39.16 -13.33 50.93
#